data_AF-A0A420MRC7-F1
#
_entry.id   AF-A0A420MRC7-F1
#
_cell.length_a   1.000
_cell.length_b   1.000
_cell.length_c   1.000
_cell.angle_alpha   90.00
_cell.angle_beta   90.00
_cell.angle_gamma   90.00
#
_symmetry.space_group_name_H-M   'P 1'
#
loop_
_entity.id
_entity.type
_entity.pdbx_description
1 polymer ?
#
loop_
_entity_poly.entity_id
_entity_poly.type
_entity_poly.pdbx_seq_one_letter_code
_entity_poly.pdbx_strand_id
1 'polypeptide(L)'
;MERSAVSCRYMALGGPITVISVEYRLCPAYPYPIPINDGWDAFQYIVTALPSLVPRHTEPVNLVISGTSSGGQLAAIVSQRARDWFKVVENAAIPAKITLSGVLLRAPVTVRGTNAAFIPPRFRDMHHSWSVDFETPGLDRPDMEQSHDVLGVPPEDRSCPDAYPLWGDFNGLPRTYIQICDVDILRDDALCYSRGLQEVGVDVHESLYKVSGRFSARRSF
;
A
#
# COMPACT_ATOMS: atom_id res chain seq x y z
N MET A 1 -9.36 -17.23 -0.82
CA MET A 1 -10.37 -16.57 -1.67
C MET A 1 -11.40 -15.75 -0.90
N GLU A 2 -11.93 -16.15 0.27
CA GLU A 2 -13.04 -15.42 0.91
C GLU A 2 -12.72 -14.12 1.68
N ARG A 3 -11.48 -13.91 2.15
CA ARG A 3 -11.21 -12.85 3.15
C ARG A 3 -11.34 -11.41 2.63
N SER A 4 -10.92 -11.14 1.39
CA SER A 4 -11.01 -9.78 0.80
C SER A 4 -12.41 -9.48 0.25
N ALA A 5 -13.18 -10.49 -0.16
CA ALA A 5 -14.49 -10.33 -0.77
C ALA A 5 -15.48 -9.54 0.12
N VAL A 6 -15.45 -9.77 1.43
CA VAL A 6 -16.29 -9.03 2.39
C VAL A 6 -15.90 -7.55 2.42
N SER A 7 -14.61 -7.23 2.50
CA SER A 7 -14.13 -5.84 2.48
C SER A 7 -14.48 -5.15 1.16
N CYS A 8 -14.33 -5.83 0.02
CA CYS A 8 -14.69 -5.30 -1.29
C CYS A 8 -16.19 -5.03 -1.40
N ARG A 9 -17.04 -5.92 -0.87
CA ARG A 9 -18.49 -5.72 -0.83
C ARG A 9 -18.86 -4.52 0.05
N TYR A 10 -18.26 -4.37 1.23
CA TYR A 10 -18.51 -3.20 2.06
C TYR A 10 -18.13 -1.89 1.38
N MET A 11 -16.98 -1.85 0.69
CA MET A 11 -16.61 -0.68 -0.13
C MET A 11 -17.66 -0.43 -1.22
N ALA A 12 -18.02 -1.46 -1.99
CA ALA A 12 -19.01 -1.34 -3.07
C ALA A 12 -20.40 -0.90 -2.58
N LEU A 13 -20.80 -1.27 -1.36
CA LEU A 13 -22.07 -0.84 -0.75
C LEU A 13 -22.00 0.58 -0.18
N GLY A 14 -20.80 1.14 0.01
CA GLY A 14 -20.60 2.47 0.58
C GLY A 14 -20.92 3.64 -0.36
N GLY A 15 -21.22 3.39 -1.64
CA GLY A 15 -21.56 4.42 -2.60
C GLY A 15 -21.60 3.91 -4.05
N PRO A 16 -21.79 4.81 -5.03
CA PRO A 16 -21.83 4.45 -6.45
C PRO A 16 -20.42 4.18 -7.01
N ILE A 17 -19.76 3.15 -6.50
CA ILE A 17 -18.41 2.75 -6.92
C ILE A 17 -18.38 1.31 -7.44
N THR A 18 -17.55 1.06 -8.45
CA THR A 18 -17.22 -0.30 -8.90
C THR A 18 -15.91 -0.73 -8.25
N VAL A 19 -15.91 -1.89 -7.59
CA VAL A 19 -14.71 -2.48 -7.00
C VAL A 19 -14.22 -3.63 -7.87
N ILE A 20 -12.99 -3.52 -8.37
CA ILE A 20 -12.31 -4.60 -9.08
C ILE A 20 -11.29 -5.20 -8.12
N SER A 21 -11.53 -6.43 -7.67
CA SER A 21 -10.60 -7.17 -6.82
C SER A 21 -9.65 -7.98 -7.71
N VAL A 22 -8.36 -7.71 -7.60
CA VAL A 22 -7.32 -8.40 -8.39
C VAL A 22 -6.84 -9.64 -7.63
N GLU A 23 -7.01 -10.81 -8.24
CA GLU A 23 -6.43 -12.07 -7.76
C GLU A 23 -5.02 -12.25 -8.32
N TYR A 24 -4.05 -11.58 -7.71
CA TYR A 24 -2.64 -11.78 -8.05
C TYR A 24 -2.14 -13.11 -7.49
N ARG A 25 -1.14 -13.70 -8.15
CA ARG A 25 -0.52 -14.95 -7.72
C ARG A 25 0.21 -14.78 -6.39
N LEU A 26 0.16 -15.82 -5.54
CA LEU A 26 0.66 -15.77 -4.16
C LEU A 26 1.92 -16.61 -3.98
N CYS A 27 2.77 -16.15 -3.05
CA CYS A 27 3.89 -16.91 -2.53
C CYS A 27 3.39 -18.07 -1.64
N PRO A 28 4.16 -19.17 -1.48
CA PRO A 28 5.50 -19.41 -2.03
C PRO A 28 5.51 -19.87 -3.50
N ALA A 29 4.37 -20.25 -4.08
CA ALA A 29 4.32 -20.78 -5.44
C ALA A 29 4.81 -19.79 -6.50
N TYR A 30 4.59 -18.50 -6.27
CA TYR A 30 5.01 -17.41 -7.15
C TYR A 30 5.72 -16.33 -6.32
N PRO A 31 7.04 -16.41 -6.14
CA PRO A 31 7.81 -15.42 -5.38
C PRO A 31 7.96 -14.11 -6.15
N TYR A 32 8.57 -13.11 -5.51
CA TYR A 32 8.98 -11.86 -6.12
C TYR A 32 9.72 -12.09 -7.46
N PRO A 33 9.45 -11.27 -8.51
CA PRO A 33 8.53 -10.12 -8.54
C PRO A 33 7.10 -10.46 -9.02
N ILE A 34 6.72 -11.74 -9.10
CA ILE A 34 5.48 -12.17 -9.79
C ILE A 34 4.22 -11.51 -9.23
N PRO A 35 3.95 -11.48 -7.91
CA PRO A 35 2.73 -10.85 -7.38
C PRO A 35 2.63 -9.35 -7.70
N ILE A 36 3.79 -8.66 -7.73
CA ILE A 36 3.89 -7.23 -8.03
C ILE A 36 3.63 -6.97 -9.51
N ASN A 37 4.18 -7.81 -10.39
CA ASN A 37 3.92 -7.74 -11.82
C ASN A 37 2.45 -8.02 -12.13
N ASP A 38 1.81 -8.99 -11.47
CA ASP A 38 0.37 -9.22 -11.63
C ASP A 38 -0.48 -8.00 -11.25
N GLY A 39 -0.13 -7.32 -10.14
CA GLY A 39 -0.81 -6.09 -9.74
C GLY A 39 -0.64 -4.96 -10.76
N TRP A 40 0.56 -4.85 -11.35
CA TRP A 40 0.86 -3.87 -12.38
C TRP A 40 0.15 -4.17 -13.72
N ASP A 41 0.23 -5.42 -14.19
CA ASP A 41 -0.45 -5.88 -15.41
C ASP A 41 -1.96 -5.68 -15.29
N ALA A 42 -2.53 -5.99 -14.12
CA ALA A 42 -3.95 -5.77 -13.84
C ALA A 42 -4.31 -4.27 -13.90
N PHE A 43 -3.50 -3.39 -13.32
CA PHE A 43 -3.71 -1.94 -13.41
C PHE A 43 -3.72 -1.46 -14.86
N GLN A 44 -2.71 -1.84 -15.65
CA GLN A 44 -2.63 -1.44 -17.05
C GLN A 44 -3.82 -1.96 -17.85
N TYR A 45 -4.22 -3.21 -17.63
CA TYR A 45 -5.39 -3.79 -18.29
C TYR A 45 -6.69 -3.08 -17.90
N ILE A 46 -6.91 -2.81 -16.60
CA ILE A 46 -8.10 -2.09 -16.12
C ILE A 46 -8.22 -0.72 -16.77
N VAL A 47 -7.11 0.02 -16.81
CA VAL A 47 -7.08 1.38 -17.35
C VAL A 47 -7.29 1.39 -18.87
N THR A 48 -6.73 0.42 -19.60
CA THR A 48 -6.80 0.39 -21.07
C THR A 48 -8.05 -0.32 -21.61
N ALA A 49 -8.65 -1.25 -20.86
CA ALA A 49 -9.84 -2.01 -21.25
C ALA A 49 -11.11 -1.62 -20.47
N LEU A 50 -11.13 -0.44 -19.84
CA LEU A 50 -12.22 0.02 -18.97
C LEU A 50 -13.62 -0.08 -19.60
N PRO A 51 -13.86 0.31 -20.88
CA PRO A 51 -15.18 0.18 -21.50
C PRO A 51 -15.69 -1.26 -21.58
N SER A 52 -14.80 -2.24 -21.70
CA SER A 52 -15.15 -3.66 -21.70
C SER A 52 -15.43 -4.19 -20.30
N LEU A 53 -14.66 -3.74 -19.31
CA LEU A 53 -14.76 -4.20 -17.92
C LEU A 53 -15.93 -3.56 -17.17
N VAL A 54 -16.18 -2.29 -17.43
CA VAL A 54 -17.23 -1.49 -16.77
C VAL A 54 -18.03 -0.74 -17.83
N PRO A 55 -18.89 -1.41 -18.63
CA PRO A 55 -19.56 -0.79 -19.79
C PRO A 55 -20.48 0.39 -19.46
N ARG A 56 -20.86 0.54 -18.17
CA ARG A 56 -21.75 1.61 -17.68
C ARG A 56 -20.99 2.68 -16.86
N HIS A 57 -19.67 2.79 -17.03
CA HIS A 57 -18.90 3.86 -16.38
C HIS A 57 -19.29 5.22 -16.95
N THR A 58 -19.01 6.28 -16.17
CA THR A 58 -19.16 7.67 -16.62
C THR A 58 -17.77 8.28 -16.76
N GLU A 59 -17.52 9.01 -17.86
CA GLU A 59 -16.26 9.70 -18.07
C GLU A 59 -16.35 11.17 -17.59
N PRO A 60 -15.29 11.72 -16.96
CA PRO A 60 -14.03 11.05 -16.61
C PRO A 60 -14.16 10.12 -15.40
N VAL A 61 -13.39 9.03 -15.40
CA VAL A 61 -13.36 8.07 -14.28
C VAL A 61 -12.33 8.47 -13.24
N ASN A 62 -12.78 8.59 -12.00
CA ASN A 62 -11.90 8.72 -10.84
C ASN A 62 -11.50 7.32 -10.36
N LEU A 63 -10.23 6.97 -10.54
CA LEU A 63 -9.66 5.69 -10.11
C LEU A 63 -9.01 5.82 -8.73
N VAL A 64 -9.26 4.86 -7.85
CA VAL A 64 -8.58 4.74 -6.55
C VAL A 64 -7.95 3.35 -6.46
N ILE A 65 -6.68 3.29 -6.09
CA ILE A 65 -5.99 2.03 -5.80
C ILE A 65 -6.08 1.77 -4.30
N SER A 66 -6.43 0.55 -3.90
CA SER A 66 -6.63 0.20 -2.50
C SER A 66 -5.95 -1.10 -2.12
N GLY A 67 -5.42 -1.17 -0.90
CA GLY A 67 -4.67 -2.31 -0.42
C GLY A 67 -4.61 -2.42 1.10
N THR A 68 -4.31 -3.61 1.62
CA THR A 68 -4.16 -3.86 3.07
C THR A 68 -2.96 -4.76 3.33
N SER A 69 -2.11 -4.42 4.30
CA SER A 69 -0.88 -5.18 4.59
C SER A 69 -0.02 -5.35 3.32
N SER A 70 0.26 -6.58 2.88
CA SER A 70 0.95 -6.86 1.61
C SER A 70 0.18 -6.36 0.38
N GLY A 71 -1.15 -6.34 0.42
CA GLY A 71 -1.96 -5.65 -0.60
C GLY A 71 -1.73 -4.14 -0.60
N GLY A 72 -1.40 -3.55 0.56
CA GLY A 72 -1.02 -2.15 0.71
C GLY A 72 0.35 -1.86 0.10
N GLN A 73 1.30 -2.79 0.25
CA GLN A 73 2.59 -2.77 -0.47
C GLN A 73 2.37 -2.71 -1.98
N LEU A 74 1.57 -3.64 -2.51
CA LEU A 74 1.21 -3.70 -3.93
C LEU A 74 0.53 -2.40 -4.39
N ALA A 75 -0.46 -1.91 -3.64
CA ALA A 75 -1.17 -0.67 -3.95
C ALA A 75 -0.22 0.55 -4.02
N ALA A 76 0.70 0.66 -3.07
CA ALA A 76 1.69 1.73 -3.04
C ALA A 76 2.66 1.63 -4.23
N ILE A 77 3.22 0.44 -4.52
CA ILE A 77 4.10 0.21 -5.67
C ILE A 77 3.38 0.54 -6.99
N VAL A 78 2.17 0.00 -7.20
CA VAL A 78 1.37 0.25 -8.41
C VAL A 78 1.06 1.74 -8.56
N SER A 79 0.80 2.47 -7.46
CA SER A 79 0.56 3.92 -7.54
C SER A 79 1.79 4.71 -7.98
N GLN A 80 2.98 4.32 -7.53
CA GLN A 80 4.25 4.93 -7.96
C GLN A 80 4.53 4.64 -9.44
N ARG A 81 4.37 3.38 -9.86
CA ARG A 81 4.48 2.99 -11.27
C ARG A 81 3.47 3.72 -12.15
N ALA A 82 2.21 3.82 -11.71
CA ALA A 82 1.14 4.50 -12.44
C ALA A 82 1.44 5.98 -12.68
N ARG A 83 1.90 6.70 -11.65
CA ARG A 83 2.32 8.10 -11.77
C ARG A 83 3.34 8.27 -12.88
N ASP A 84 4.37 7.42 -12.93
CA ASP A 84 5.43 7.56 -13.92
C ASP A 84 5.00 7.09 -15.30
N TRP A 85 4.18 6.03 -15.36
CA TRP A 85 3.61 5.50 -16.59
C TRP A 85 2.68 6.49 -17.30
N PHE A 86 1.90 7.29 -16.56
CA PHE A 86 1.07 8.35 -17.15
C PHE A 86 1.86 9.51 -17.77
N LYS A 87 3.14 9.67 -17.43
CA LYS A 87 4.02 10.69 -18.04
C LYS A 87 4.61 10.24 -19.38
N VAL A 88 4.53 8.95 -19.71
CA VAL A 88 5.01 8.38 -20.97
C VAL A 88 4.14 8.89 -22.12
N VAL A 89 4.75 9.35 -23.21
CA VAL A 89 4.08 10.07 -24.31
C VAL A 89 2.96 9.23 -24.95
N GLU A 90 3.21 7.94 -25.12
CA GLU A 90 2.24 6.98 -25.67
C GLU A 90 0.97 6.87 -24.81
N ASN A 91 1.05 7.21 -23.53
CA ASN A 91 -0.04 7.13 -22.56
C ASN A 91 -0.70 8.49 -22.28
N ALA A 92 -0.24 9.59 -22.89
CA ALA A 92 -0.68 10.95 -22.57
C ALA A 92 -2.18 11.20 -22.80
N ALA A 93 -2.85 10.39 -23.61
CA ALA A 93 -4.30 10.47 -23.82
C ALA A 93 -5.12 9.84 -22.69
N ILE A 94 -4.53 8.96 -21.87
CA ILE A 94 -5.24 8.23 -20.82
C ILE A 94 -5.70 9.16 -19.69
N PRO A 95 -4.86 10.09 -19.17
CA PRO A 95 -5.27 11.03 -18.13
C PRO A 95 -6.49 11.90 -18.47
N ALA A 96 -6.83 12.08 -19.76
CA ALA A 96 -8.03 12.80 -20.17
C ALA A 96 -9.33 12.05 -19.84
N LYS A 97 -9.26 10.72 -19.70
CA LYS A 97 -10.42 9.84 -19.44
C LYS A 97 -10.41 9.24 -18.04
N ILE A 98 -9.22 9.01 -17.49
CA ILE A 98 -9.04 8.34 -16.20
C ILE A 98 -8.07 9.16 -15.35
N THR A 99 -8.52 9.59 -14.19
CA THR A 99 -7.69 10.28 -13.19
C THR A 99 -7.42 9.34 -12.03
N LEU A 100 -6.14 9.02 -11.77
CA LEU A 100 -5.74 8.37 -10.52
C LEU A 100 -5.93 9.37 -9.37
N SER A 101 -7.09 9.28 -8.72
CA SER A 101 -7.62 10.29 -7.81
C SER A 101 -7.21 10.06 -6.37
N GLY A 102 -6.75 8.86 -6.02
CA GLY A 102 -6.27 8.57 -4.69
C GLY A 102 -5.72 7.16 -4.49
N VAL A 103 -5.09 6.97 -3.35
CA VAL A 103 -4.64 5.66 -2.87
C VAL A 103 -5.18 5.45 -1.45
N LEU A 104 -5.71 4.27 -1.17
CA LEU A 104 -6.17 3.86 0.16
C LEU A 104 -5.31 2.72 0.69
N LEU A 105 -4.51 3.01 1.71
CA LEU A 105 -3.60 2.07 2.34
C LEU A 105 -4.10 1.74 3.74
N ARG A 106 -4.27 0.46 4.07
CA ARG A 106 -4.63 0.01 5.42
C ARG A 106 -3.52 -0.86 6.00
N ALA A 107 -2.89 -0.38 7.08
CA ALA A 107 -1.73 -1.03 7.70
C ALA A 107 -0.74 -1.57 6.64
N PRO A 108 -0.26 -0.72 5.71
CA PRO A 108 0.54 -1.19 4.58
C PRO A 108 1.90 -1.73 5.02
N VAL A 109 2.39 -2.75 4.33
CA VAL A 109 3.82 -3.10 4.32
C VAL A 109 4.49 -2.17 3.31
N THR A 110 5.53 -1.45 3.71
CA THR A 110 6.22 -0.46 2.86
C THR A 110 7.72 -0.67 2.83
N VAL A 111 8.27 -1.41 3.78
CA VAL A 111 9.70 -1.70 3.90
C VAL A 111 9.93 -3.09 4.49
N ARG A 112 11.15 -3.62 4.36
CA ARG A 112 11.57 -4.80 5.12
C ARG A 112 11.99 -4.37 6.52
N GLY A 113 11.01 -4.19 7.40
CA GLY A 113 11.21 -3.70 8.78
C GLY A 113 12.03 -4.61 9.70
N THR A 114 12.31 -5.85 9.28
CA THR A 114 13.04 -6.85 10.09
C THR A 114 14.48 -6.43 10.42
N ASN A 115 15.07 -5.52 9.63
CA ASN A 115 16.42 -5.02 9.84
C ASN A 115 16.53 -3.56 9.38
N ALA A 116 17.01 -2.69 10.26
CA ALA A 116 17.17 -1.26 9.99
C ALA A 116 18.04 -0.94 8.76
N ALA A 117 18.95 -1.84 8.36
CA ALA A 117 19.74 -1.69 7.13
C ALA A 117 18.86 -1.63 5.86
N PHE A 118 17.70 -2.28 5.86
CA PHE A 118 16.75 -2.29 4.75
C PHE A 118 15.71 -1.16 4.82
N ILE A 119 15.83 -0.27 5.81
CA ILE A 119 15.01 0.93 5.95
C ILE A 119 15.78 2.14 5.39
N PRO A 120 15.15 3.02 4.58
CA PRO A 120 15.81 4.22 4.09
C PRO A 120 16.38 5.03 5.25
N PRO A 121 17.63 5.54 5.17
CA PRO A 121 18.30 6.19 6.29
C PRO A 121 17.47 7.27 6.99
N ARG A 122 16.70 8.06 6.23
CA ARG A 122 15.86 9.16 6.75
C ARG A 122 14.66 8.72 7.61
N PHE A 123 14.32 7.43 7.61
CA PHE A 123 13.18 6.88 8.34
C PHE A 123 13.56 5.92 9.47
N ARG A 124 14.85 5.57 9.61
CA ARG A 124 15.30 4.57 10.61
C ARG A 124 14.95 4.99 12.03
N ASP A 125 15.11 6.26 12.34
CA ASP A 125 14.81 6.81 13.67
C ASP A 125 13.31 6.94 13.95
N MET A 126 12.45 6.67 12.96
CA MET A 126 10.99 6.65 13.12
C MET A 126 10.42 5.24 13.21
N HIS A 127 11.21 4.20 12.89
CA HIS A 127 10.75 2.82 12.75
C HIS A 127 11.08 2.01 14.01
N HIS A 128 10.16 2.00 14.96
CA HIS A 128 10.28 1.37 16.28
C HIS A 128 9.20 0.31 16.54
N SER A 129 8.15 0.25 15.70
CA SER A 129 7.05 -0.69 15.84
C SER A 129 7.44 -2.13 15.60
N TRP A 130 8.63 -2.40 15.03
CA TRP A 130 9.20 -3.75 14.98
C TRP A 130 9.72 -4.22 16.36
N SER A 131 8.81 -4.33 17.34
CA SER A 131 9.11 -4.80 18.70
C SER A 131 7.91 -5.54 19.32
N VAL A 132 8.17 -6.24 20.42
CA VAL A 132 7.16 -7.04 21.16
C VAL A 132 5.94 -6.23 21.58
N ASP A 133 6.10 -4.93 21.83
CA ASP A 133 5.04 -4.06 22.33
C ASP A 133 3.91 -3.81 21.32
N PHE A 134 4.18 -4.12 20.04
CA PHE A 134 3.30 -3.90 18.90
C PHE A 134 2.82 -5.20 18.24
N GLU A 135 3.20 -6.36 18.78
CA GLU A 135 2.71 -7.65 18.32
C GLU A 135 1.22 -7.82 18.68
N THR A 136 0.48 -8.53 17.82
CA THR A 136 -0.93 -8.84 18.04
C THR A 136 -1.22 -10.30 17.73
N PRO A 137 -2.32 -10.89 18.23
CA PRO A 137 -2.71 -12.24 17.84
C PRO A 137 -2.87 -12.35 16.32
N GLY A 138 -2.01 -13.16 15.67
CA GLY A 138 -2.01 -13.36 14.22
C GLY A 138 -1.13 -12.38 13.43
N LEU A 139 -0.36 -11.52 14.10
CA LEU A 139 0.69 -10.71 13.48
C LEU A 139 1.81 -10.46 14.50
N ASP A 140 2.87 -11.27 14.41
CA ASP A 140 4.10 -11.13 15.20
C ASP A 140 5.35 -11.03 14.31
N ARG A 141 6.50 -10.74 14.93
CA ARG A 141 7.75 -10.53 14.20
C ARG A 141 8.27 -11.80 13.50
N PRO A 142 8.31 -12.98 14.15
CA PRO A 142 8.72 -14.22 13.47
C PRO A 142 7.87 -14.57 12.24
N ASP A 143 6.54 -14.50 12.35
CA ASP A 143 5.64 -14.82 11.23
C ASP A 143 5.78 -13.79 10.10
N MET A 144 5.96 -12.51 10.43
CA MET A 144 6.17 -11.47 9.45
C MET A 144 7.55 -11.54 8.78
N GLU A 145 8.60 -11.93 9.52
CA GLU A 145 9.93 -12.23 8.96
C GLU A 145 9.86 -13.39 7.97
N GLN A 146 9.20 -14.49 8.36
CA GLN A 146 8.95 -15.63 7.48
C GLN A 146 8.15 -15.21 6.24
N SER A 147 7.17 -14.31 6.38
CA SER A 147 6.39 -13.77 5.25
C SER A 147 7.27 -12.96 4.27
N HIS A 148 8.18 -12.14 4.78
CA HIS A 148 9.17 -11.44 3.94
C HIS A 148 10.12 -12.40 3.22
N ASP A 149 10.52 -13.49 3.88
CA ASP A 149 11.41 -14.49 3.27
C ASP A 149 10.70 -15.34 2.23
N VAL A 150 9.43 -15.68 2.45
CA VAL A 150 8.57 -16.38 1.48
C VAL A 150 8.28 -15.52 0.24
N LEU A 151 8.19 -14.19 0.38
CA LEU A 151 8.14 -13.29 -0.77
C LEU A 151 9.41 -13.39 -1.62
N GLY A 152 10.57 -13.67 -1.01
CA GLY A 152 11.78 -14.03 -1.74
C GLY A 152 12.49 -12.86 -2.42
N VAL A 153 12.38 -11.63 -1.89
CA VAL A 153 13.10 -10.46 -2.44
C VAL A 153 14.61 -10.63 -2.26
N PRO A 154 15.42 -10.66 -3.34
CA PRO A 154 16.88 -10.72 -3.27
C PRO A 154 17.47 -9.57 -2.45
N PRO A 155 18.56 -9.76 -1.70
CA PRO A 155 19.17 -8.71 -0.89
C PRO A 155 19.40 -7.36 -1.60
N GLU A 156 19.85 -7.40 -2.84
CA GLU A 156 20.10 -6.25 -3.72
C GLU A 156 18.83 -5.44 -4.05
N ASP A 157 17.67 -6.10 -4.05
CA ASP A 157 16.38 -5.49 -4.37
C ASP A 157 15.63 -5.02 -3.12
N ARG A 158 16.13 -5.30 -1.91
CA ARG A 158 15.46 -4.89 -0.65
C ARG A 158 15.46 -3.38 -0.43
N SER A 159 16.29 -2.65 -1.16
CA SER A 159 16.29 -1.19 -1.25
C SER A 159 15.69 -0.65 -2.54
N CYS A 160 15.07 -1.51 -3.36
CA CYS A 160 14.42 -1.12 -4.59
C CYS A 160 12.97 -0.70 -4.34
N PRO A 161 12.49 0.43 -4.89
CA PRO A 161 11.09 0.85 -4.76
C PRO A 161 10.09 -0.13 -5.38
N ASP A 162 10.52 -0.94 -6.35
CA ASP A 162 9.69 -2.00 -6.94
C ASP A 162 9.46 -3.20 -6.03
N ALA A 163 10.25 -3.34 -4.97
CA ALA A 163 10.02 -4.32 -3.91
C ALA A 163 9.43 -3.67 -2.66
N TYR A 164 9.91 -2.50 -2.27
CA TYR A 164 9.54 -1.83 -1.03
C TYR A 164 9.30 -0.33 -1.27
N PRO A 165 8.04 0.13 -1.30
CA PRO A 165 7.68 1.46 -1.79
C PRO A 165 8.20 2.61 -0.92
N LEU A 166 8.65 2.36 0.32
CA LEU A 166 9.27 3.40 1.16
C LEU A 166 10.60 3.92 0.60
N TRP A 167 11.26 3.15 -0.28
CA TRP A 167 12.45 3.56 -1.04
C TRP A 167 12.14 4.43 -2.27
N GLY A 168 10.86 4.63 -2.59
CA GLY A 168 10.43 5.31 -3.81
C GLY A 168 10.47 6.83 -3.75
N ASP A 169 10.33 7.44 -4.93
CA ASP A 169 10.01 8.85 -5.06
C ASP A 169 8.53 9.07 -4.71
N PHE A 170 8.27 10.05 -3.86
CA PHE A 170 6.91 10.41 -3.41
C PHE A 170 6.31 11.54 -4.24
N ASN A 171 7.12 12.27 -5.01
CA ASN A 171 6.67 13.46 -5.74
C ASN A 171 5.56 13.10 -6.73
N GLY A 172 4.52 13.94 -6.79
CA GLY A 172 3.41 13.79 -7.71
C GLY A 172 2.55 12.53 -7.49
N LEU A 173 2.66 11.86 -6.34
CA LEU A 173 1.72 10.82 -5.97
C LEU A 173 0.32 11.41 -5.70
N PRO A 174 -0.75 10.63 -5.95
CA PRO A 174 -2.10 11.08 -5.67
C PRO A 174 -2.34 11.22 -4.16
N ARG A 175 -3.39 11.96 -3.79
CA ARG A 175 -3.82 12.06 -2.39
C ARG A 175 -4.00 10.67 -1.77
N THR A 176 -3.59 10.50 -0.52
CA THR A 176 -3.53 9.17 0.09
C THR A 176 -4.27 9.14 1.41
N TYR A 177 -5.15 8.15 1.59
CA TYR A 177 -5.72 7.80 2.88
C TYR A 177 -4.89 6.66 3.48
N ILE A 178 -4.45 6.82 4.73
CA ILE A 178 -3.66 5.81 5.44
C ILE A 178 -4.35 5.47 6.76
N GLN A 179 -4.82 4.24 6.86
CA GLN A 179 -5.27 3.67 8.14
C GLN A 179 -4.08 3.08 8.88
N ILE A 180 -3.94 3.50 10.13
CA ILE A 180 -2.84 3.17 11.05
C ILE A 180 -3.43 2.51 12.29
N CYS A 181 -2.88 1.38 12.70
CA CYS A 181 -3.26 0.69 13.93
C CYS A 181 -2.23 1.04 15.03
N ASP A 182 -2.68 1.46 16.21
CA ASP A 182 -1.79 1.92 17.29
C ASP A 182 -0.93 0.78 17.89
N VAL A 183 -1.44 -0.45 17.86
CA VAL A 183 -0.73 -1.68 18.25
C VAL A 183 -0.66 -2.60 17.04
N ASP A 184 0.38 -2.43 16.24
CA ASP A 184 0.65 -3.18 15.01
C ASP A 184 2.13 -3.03 14.66
N ILE A 185 2.84 -4.13 14.36
CA ILE A 185 4.26 -4.08 13.99
C ILE A 185 4.50 -3.28 12.69
N LEU A 186 3.47 -3.13 11.86
CA LEU A 186 3.46 -2.32 10.63
C LEU A 186 3.05 -0.86 10.86
N ARG A 187 2.83 -0.44 12.12
CA ARG A 187 2.42 0.94 12.43
C ARG A 187 3.41 1.95 11.85
N ASP A 188 4.70 1.71 12.05
CA ASP A 188 5.70 2.69 11.63
C ASP A 188 6.02 2.59 10.13
N ASP A 189 5.70 1.49 9.45
CA ASP A 189 5.64 1.47 7.97
C ASP A 189 4.65 2.52 7.46
N ALA A 190 3.45 2.54 8.05
CA ALA A 190 2.40 3.49 7.67
C ALA A 190 2.79 4.94 8.01
N LEU A 191 3.37 5.18 9.19
CA LEU A 191 3.82 6.52 9.61
C LEU A 191 4.98 7.04 8.77
N CYS A 192 5.98 6.20 8.47
CA CYS A 192 7.11 6.59 7.62
C CYS A 192 6.64 6.92 6.20
N TYR A 193 5.74 6.11 5.63
CA TYR A 193 5.19 6.35 4.30
C TYR A 193 4.34 7.63 4.26
N SER A 194 3.49 7.84 5.27
CA SER A 194 2.72 9.08 5.43
C SER A 194 3.62 10.32 5.48
N ARG A 195 4.68 10.24 6.29
CA ARG A 195 5.67 11.32 6.42
C ARG A 195 6.33 11.63 5.08
N GLY A 196 6.75 10.59 4.34
CA GLY A 196 7.35 10.75 3.02
C GLY A 196 6.45 11.46 2.01
N LEU A 197 5.14 11.15 2.02
CA LEU A 197 4.13 11.81 1.18
C LEU A 197 3.91 13.28 1.60
N GLN A 198 3.74 13.54 2.89
CA GLN A 198 3.50 14.88 3.42
C GLN A 198 4.68 15.83 3.15
N GLU A 199 5.92 15.35 3.24
CA GLU A 199 7.12 16.15 3.01
C GLU A 199 7.23 16.71 1.59
N VAL A 200 6.65 16.03 0.60
CA VAL A 200 6.60 16.48 -0.80
C VAL A 200 5.26 17.14 -1.15
N GLY A 201 4.41 17.42 -0.15
CA GLY A 201 3.16 18.15 -0.31
C GLY A 201 1.98 17.34 -0.84
N VAL A 202 2.02 16.00 -0.78
CA VAL A 202 0.84 15.18 -1.09
C VAL A 202 -0.22 15.36 0.01
N ASP A 203 -1.49 15.49 -0.39
CA ASP A 203 -2.62 15.49 0.54
C ASP A 203 -2.78 14.10 1.18
N VAL A 204 -2.55 14.01 2.49
CA VAL A 204 -2.62 12.76 3.24
C VAL A 204 -3.64 12.87 4.37
N HIS A 205 -4.54 11.89 4.42
CA HIS A 205 -5.43 11.72 5.56
C HIS A 205 -5.04 10.47 6.35
N GLU A 206 -4.57 10.66 7.59
CA GLU A 206 -4.26 9.59 8.52
C GLU A 206 -5.47 9.26 9.40
N SER A 207 -5.78 7.97 9.55
CA SER A 207 -6.79 7.49 10.50
C SER A 207 -6.15 6.51 11.47
N LEU A 208 -5.94 6.98 12.71
CA LEU A 208 -5.33 6.20 13.79
C LEU A 208 -6.39 5.44 14.60
N TYR A 209 -6.35 4.12 14.55
CA TYR A 209 -7.20 3.22 15.32
C TYR A 209 -6.50 2.84 16.61
N LYS A 210 -6.93 3.47 17.71
CA LYS A 210 -6.41 3.22 19.05
C LYS A 210 -7.13 2.04 19.70
N VAL A 211 -6.36 1.16 20.35
CA VAL A 211 -6.93 0.12 21.21
C VAL A 211 -7.40 0.79 22.51
N SER A 212 -8.69 0.74 22.80
CA SER A 212 -9.22 1.20 24.08
C SER A 212 -8.66 0.34 25.22
N GLY A 213 -7.84 0.92 26.11
CA GLY A 213 -7.35 0.22 27.31
C GLY A 213 -5.92 0.54 27.75
N ARG A 214 -5.07 1.10 26.88
CA ARG A 214 -3.80 1.71 27.35
C ARG A 214 -4.09 3.14 27.79
N PHE A 215 -4.56 3.26 29.04
CA PHE A 215 -4.50 4.54 29.74
C PHE A 215 -3.06 5.06 29.72
N SER A 216 -2.92 6.34 29.41
CA SER A 216 -1.73 7.12 29.72
C SER A 216 -1.44 7.00 31.22
N ALA A 217 -0.62 6.02 31.59
CA ALA A 217 0.13 6.07 32.83
C ALA A 217 1.35 6.96 32.59
N ARG A 218 1.12 8.28 32.58
CA ARG A 218 2.02 9.35 33.06
C ARG A 218 1.36 10.70 32.84
N ARG A 219 0.42 11.03 33.74
CA ARG A 219 0.24 12.39 34.25
C ARG A 219 0.52 12.36 35.75
N SER A 220 1.70 12.83 36.14
CA SER A 220 2.15 13.26 37.49
C SER A 220 3.69 13.23 37.46
N PHE A 221 4.45 14.31 37.64
CA PHE A 221 4.23 15.64 38.20
C PHE A 221 4.75 16.72 37.25
#